data_AF-A0A5F2GGC5-F1
#
_entry.id   AF-A0A5F2GGC5-F1
#
_cell.length_a   1.000
_cell.length_b   1.000
_cell.length_c   1.000
_cell.angle_alpha   90.00
_cell.angle_beta   90.00
_cell.angle_gamma   90.00
#
_symmetry.space_group_name_H-M   'P 1'
#
loop_
_entity.id
_entity.type
_entity.pdbx_description
1 polymer ?
#
loop_
_entity_poly.entity_id
_entity_poly.type
_entity_poly.pdbx_seq_one_letter_code
_entity_poly.pdbx_strand_id
1 'polypeptide(L)'
;MQAQSITTAKPSPTVRSRVTNGNALFAEGGDERGPWARRFRDLVSEHAADAGGSPFLSEAQRSIIRRASTLEVQLEQLEARFSVGPADPADLNLYSTLSNTLRRLLTDLGIERKQKDGDTIDLMAVARQKREAA
;
A
#
# COMPACT_ATOMS: atom_id res chain seq x y z
N MET A 1 -0.43 -35.22 25.93
CA MET A 1 -1.73 -34.69 25.46
C MET A 1 -1.49 -34.07 24.08
N GLN A 2 -1.92 -34.71 23.01
CA GLN A 2 -1.78 -34.17 21.65
C GLN A 2 -2.97 -33.24 21.38
N ALA A 3 -2.71 -31.96 21.17
CA ALA A 3 -3.73 -31.00 20.75
C ALA A 3 -4.10 -31.30 19.28
N GLN A 4 -5.29 -31.82 19.07
CA GLN A 4 -5.84 -32.04 17.74
C GLN A 4 -6.10 -30.67 17.09
N SER A 5 -5.40 -30.38 15.98
CA SER A 5 -5.63 -29.18 15.18
C SER A 5 -6.99 -29.28 14.49
N ILE A 6 -7.96 -28.51 14.96
CA ILE A 6 -9.29 -28.43 14.34
C ILE A 6 -9.12 -27.64 13.03
N THR A 7 -9.12 -28.33 11.89
CA THR A 7 -9.13 -27.66 10.59
C THR A 7 -10.56 -27.24 10.28
N THR A 8 -10.92 -26.01 10.61
CA THR A 8 -12.21 -25.44 10.20
C THR A 8 -12.19 -25.15 8.70
N ALA A 9 -13.14 -25.71 7.95
CA ALA A 9 -13.29 -25.46 6.52
C ALA A 9 -13.60 -23.98 6.26
N LYS A 10 -12.99 -23.40 5.21
CA LYS A 10 -13.28 -22.01 4.81
C LYS A 10 -14.76 -21.88 4.41
N PRO A 11 -15.49 -20.83 4.88
CA PRO A 11 -16.88 -20.60 4.48
C PRO A 11 -17.00 -20.43 2.96
N SER A 12 -18.16 -20.79 2.40
CA SER A 12 -18.40 -20.65 0.96
C SER A 12 -18.24 -19.18 0.51
N PRO A 13 -17.76 -18.93 -0.72
CA PRO A 13 -17.63 -17.56 -1.23
C PRO A 13 -18.93 -16.76 -1.18
N THR A 14 -20.08 -17.43 -1.33
CA THR A 14 -21.41 -16.80 -1.29
C THR A 14 -21.83 -16.31 0.10
N VAL A 15 -21.27 -16.87 1.18
CA VAL A 15 -21.54 -16.44 2.56
C VAL A 15 -20.58 -15.32 2.99
N ARG A 16 -19.37 -15.29 2.40
CA ARG A 16 -18.37 -14.26 2.71
C ARG A 16 -18.76 -12.92 2.09
N SER A 17 -18.38 -11.83 2.75
CA SER A 17 -18.60 -10.49 2.21
C SER A 17 -17.87 -10.30 0.87
N ARG A 18 -18.40 -9.41 0.03
CA ARG A 18 -17.76 -9.07 -1.24
C ARG A 18 -16.35 -8.52 -1.05
N VAL A 19 -16.12 -7.74 0.01
CA VAL A 19 -14.78 -7.22 0.36
C VAL A 19 -13.83 -8.35 0.70
N THR A 20 -14.28 -9.29 1.53
CA THR A 20 -13.49 -10.45 1.93
C THR A 20 -13.14 -11.35 0.73
N ASN A 21 -14.00 -11.38 -0.28
CA ASN A 21 -13.76 -12.08 -1.54
C ASN A 21 -12.92 -11.28 -2.55
N GLY A 22 -12.59 -10.02 -2.28
CA GLY A 22 -11.86 -9.14 -3.20
C GLY A 22 -12.72 -8.58 -4.34
N ASN A 23 -14.05 -8.72 -4.28
CA ASN A 23 -15.01 -8.29 -5.30
C ASN A 23 -15.66 -6.92 -5.01
N ALA A 24 -15.19 -6.25 -3.96
CA ALA A 24 -15.58 -4.90 -3.57
C ALA A 24 -14.45 -4.26 -2.73
N LEU A 25 -14.29 -2.95 -2.83
CA LEU A 25 -13.41 -2.17 -1.98
C LEU A 25 -14.04 -1.83 -0.64
N PHE A 26 -15.33 -1.56 -0.59
CA PHE A 26 -16.02 -1.11 0.63
C PHE A 26 -17.08 -2.11 1.08
N ALA A 27 -17.29 -2.19 2.40
CA ALA A 27 -18.30 -3.09 2.97
C ALA A 27 -19.72 -2.63 2.59
N GLU A 28 -19.91 -1.32 2.52
CA GLU A 28 -21.15 -0.67 2.14
C GLU A 28 -20.84 0.69 1.48
N GLY A 29 -21.64 1.09 0.50
CA GLY A 29 -21.52 2.37 -0.19
C GLY A 29 -20.21 2.58 -0.95
N GLY A 30 -19.99 3.82 -1.39
CA GLY A 30 -18.79 4.26 -2.12
C GLY A 30 -18.79 3.90 -3.61
N ASP A 31 -18.41 4.87 -4.45
CA ASP A 31 -18.13 4.61 -5.86
C ASP A 31 -16.70 4.10 -6.04
N GLU A 32 -16.57 2.83 -6.40
CA GLU A 32 -15.29 2.14 -6.60
C GLU A 32 -14.57 2.52 -7.91
N ARG A 33 -15.17 3.40 -8.71
CA ARG A 33 -14.66 3.87 -10.00
C ARG A 33 -14.04 5.26 -9.93
N GLY A 34 -14.17 5.99 -8.82
CA GLY A 34 -13.59 7.31 -8.66
C GLY A 34 -12.05 7.30 -8.60
N PRO A 35 -11.38 8.45 -8.82
CA PRO A 35 -9.93 8.57 -8.67
C PRO A 35 -9.43 8.09 -7.31
N TRP A 36 -10.15 8.47 -6.23
CA TRP A 36 -9.86 8.03 -4.87
C TRP A 36 -9.84 6.51 -4.75
N ALA A 37 -10.88 5.84 -5.25
CA ALA A 37 -11.02 4.39 -5.14
C ALA A 37 -9.99 3.63 -5.99
N ARG A 38 -9.62 4.17 -7.16
CA ARG A 38 -8.52 3.62 -7.96
C ARG A 38 -7.20 3.73 -7.22
N ARG A 39 -6.84 4.92 -6.76
CA ARG A 39 -5.57 5.13 -6.03
C ARG A 39 -5.48 4.30 -4.76
N PHE A 40 -6.58 4.22 -4.00
CA PHE A 40 -6.67 3.34 -2.84
C PHE A 40 -6.43 1.87 -3.19
N ARG A 41 -7.01 1.38 -4.30
CA ARG A 41 -6.80 0.00 -4.76
C ARG A 41 -5.34 -0.26 -5.14
N ASP A 42 -4.72 0.71 -5.83
CA ASP A 42 -3.32 0.62 -6.25
C ASP A 42 -2.41 0.53 -5.03
N LEU A 43 -2.56 1.44 -4.06
CA LEU A 43 -1.77 1.45 -2.82
C LEU A 43 -1.96 0.16 -1.99
N VAL A 44 -3.19 -0.33 -1.85
CA VAL A 44 -3.43 -1.60 -1.15
C VAL A 44 -2.69 -2.75 -1.83
N SER A 45 -2.64 -2.76 -3.16
CA SER A 45 -1.94 -3.78 -3.93
C SER A 45 -0.43 -3.65 -3.80
N GLU A 46 0.12 -2.44 -3.86
CA GLU A 46 1.55 -2.14 -3.73
C GLU A 46 2.07 -2.49 -2.34
N HIS A 47 1.41 -2.00 -1.28
CA HIS A 47 1.77 -2.34 0.10
C HIS A 47 1.65 -3.84 0.39
N ALA A 48 0.65 -4.52 -0.20
CA ALA A 48 0.54 -5.96 -0.08
C ALA A 48 1.68 -6.70 -0.79
N ALA A 49 2.16 -6.20 -1.94
CA ALA A 49 3.31 -6.75 -2.64
C ALA A 49 4.60 -6.57 -1.83
N ASP A 50 4.82 -5.38 -1.26
CA ASP A 50 5.98 -5.06 -0.42
C ASP A 50 6.03 -5.92 0.84
N ALA A 51 4.87 -6.22 1.43
CA ALA A 51 4.75 -7.10 2.59
C ALA A 51 4.79 -8.62 2.25
N GLY A 52 5.25 -8.99 1.05
CA GLY A 52 5.45 -10.38 0.63
C GLY A 52 4.33 -10.99 -0.20
N GLY A 53 3.32 -10.21 -0.57
CA GLY A 53 2.21 -10.62 -1.44
C GLY A 53 0.96 -11.07 -0.68
N SER A 54 -0.21 -10.81 -1.28
CA SER A 54 -1.53 -11.04 -0.67
C SER A 54 -1.71 -12.43 -0.03
N PRO A 55 -1.29 -13.57 -0.62
CA PRO A 55 -1.48 -14.89 -0.01
C PRO A 55 -0.76 -15.11 1.33
N PHE A 56 0.30 -14.34 1.60
CA PHE A 56 1.15 -14.50 2.79
C PHE A 56 0.78 -13.56 3.94
N LEU A 57 -0.20 -12.67 3.71
CA LEU A 57 -0.64 -11.70 4.70
C LEU A 57 -1.70 -12.29 5.64
N SER A 58 -1.47 -12.11 6.94
CA SER A 58 -2.50 -12.24 7.96
C SER A 58 -3.60 -11.18 7.78
N GLU A 59 -4.80 -11.45 8.26
CA GLU A 59 -5.89 -10.47 8.22
C GLU A 59 -5.55 -9.18 9.00
N ALA A 60 -4.75 -9.28 10.06
CA ALA A 60 -4.25 -8.12 10.79
C ALA A 60 -3.36 -7.22 9.90
N GLN A 61 -2.44 -7.81 9.15
CA GLN A 61 -1.60 -7.08 8.19
C GLN A 61 -2.44 -6.45 7.08
N ARG A 62 -3.43 -7.17 6.53
CA ARG A 62 -4.37 -6.59 5.54
C ARG A 62 -5.11 -5.38 6.12
N SER A 63 -5.51 -5.47 7.38
CA SER A 63 -6.20 -4.41 8.11
C SER A 63 -5.32 -3.15 8.23
N ILE A 64 -4.04 -3.33 8.55
CA ILE A 64 -3.05 -2.25 8.64
C ILE A 64 -2.80 -1.63 7.26
N ILE A 65 -2.55 -2.44 6.22
CA ILE A 65 -2.33 -1.99 4.84
C ILE A 65 -3.47 -1.12 4.34
N ARG A 66 -4.72 -1.54 4.58
CA ARG A 66 -5.89 -0.76 4.17
C ARG A 66 -5.95 0.59 4.87
N ARG A 67 -5.61 0.68 6.16
CA ARG A 67 -5.58 1.96 6.90
C ARG A 67 -4.44 2.85 6.41
N ALA A 68 -3.25 2.28 6.20
CA ALA A 68 -2.12 3.00 5.61
C ALA A 68 -2.49 3.61 4.25
N SER A 69 -3.09 2.80 3.38
CA SER A 69 -3.54 3.24 2.05
C SER A 69 -4.60 4.35 2.15
N THR A 70 -5.55 4.27 3.09
CA THR A 70 -6.52 5.36 3.32
C THR A 70 -5.82 6.66 3.73
N LEU A 71 -4.85 6.59 4.64
CA LEU A 71 -4.11 7.77 5.11
C LEU A 71 -3.29 8.38 3.99
N GLU A 72 -2.64 7.58 3.16
CA GLU A 72 -1.87 8.05 1.99
C GLU A 72 -2.74 8.81 1.00
N VAL A 73 -3.90 8.26 0.59
CA VAL A 73 -4.80 8.99 -0.31
C VAL A 73 -5.30 10.30 0.32
N GLN A 74 -5.46 10.35 1.64
CA GLN A 74 -5.83 11.58 2.33
C GLN A 74 -4.69 12.60 2.38
N LEU A 75 -3.45 12.15 2.59
CA LEU A 75 -2.24 12.96 2.54
C LEU A 75 -2.03 13.54 1.14
N GLU A 76 -2.15 12.73 0.08
CA GLU A 76 -2.05 13.16 -1.32
C GLU A 76 -3.08 14.25 -1.65
N GLN A 77 -4.30 14.16 -1.12
CA GLN A 77 -5.31 15.22 -1.28
C GLN A 77 -4.95 16.51 -0.53
N LEU A 78 -4.34 16.41 0.65
CA LEU A 78 -3.85 17.58 1.39
C LEU A 78 -2.68 18.25 0.64
N GLU A 79 -1.75 17.46 0.11
CA GLU A 79 -0.65 17.96 -0.74
C GLU A 79 -1.16 18.70 -1.97
N ALA A 80 -2.18 18.16 -2.63
CA ALA A 80 -2.83 18.83 -3.75
C ALA A 80 -3.38 20.21 -3.33
N ARG A 81 -4.01 20.32 -2.15
CA ARG A 81 -4.49 21.60 -1.60
C ARG A 81 -3.33 22.55 -1.30
N PHE A 82 -2.25 22.06 -0.69
CA PHE A 82 -1.06 22.84 -0.37
C PHE A 82 -0.34 23.37 -1.61
N SER A 83 -0.45 22.68 -2.75
CA SER A 83 0.19 23.09 -4.00
C SER A 83 -0.40 24.38 -4.60
N VAL A 84 -1.65 24.73 -4.26
CA VAL A 84 -2.38 25.86 -4.86
C VAL A 84 -2.17 27.17 -4.09
N GLY A 85 -1.67 27.11 -2.85
CA GLY A 85 -1.45 28.30 -2.03
C GLY A 85 -1.07 27.98 -0.58
N PRO A 86 -0.97 29.02 0.28
CA PRO A 86 -0.60 28.83 1.68
C PRO A 86 -1.53 27.84 2.39
N ALA A 87 -0.94 26.86 3.06
CA ALA A 87 -1.68 25.87 3.82
C ALA A 87 -2.30 26.47 5.09
N ASP A 88 -3.53 26.06 5.40
CA ASP A 88 -4.15 26.37 6.70
C ASP A 88 -3.36 25.66 7.82
N PRO A 89 -3.04 26.33 8.94
CA PRO A 89 -2.42 25.70 10.10
C PRO A 89 -3.13 24.41 10.58
N ALA A 90 -4.46 24.35 10.48
CA ALA A 90 -5.23 23.15 10.82
C ALA A 90 -4.92 21.98 9.88
N ASP A 91 -4.82 22.25 8.58
CA ASP A 91 -4.46 21.22 7.60
C ASP A 91 -3.00 20.76 7.78
N LEU A 92 -2.08 21.66 8.13
CA LEU A 92 -0.69 21.29 8.44
C LEU A 92 -0.60 20.37 9.67
N ASN A 93 -1.39 20.67 10.72
CA ASN A 93 -1.46 19.84 11.91
C ASN A 93 -2.08 18.46 11.61
N LEU A 94 -3.12 18.43 10.78
CA LEU A 94 -3.73 17.18 10.31
C LEU A 94 -2.72 16.38 9.49
N TYR A 95 -2.05 17.01 8.52
CA TYR A 95 -1.03 16.38 7.67
C TYR A 95 0.10 15.75 8.50
N SER A 96 0.63 16.49 9.48
CA SER A 96 1.65 15.98 10.40
C SER A 96 1.16 14.78 11.19
N THR A 97 -0.08 14.83 11.71
CA THR A 97 -0.69 13.74 12.48
C THR A 97 -0.89 12.47 11.64
N LEU A 98 -1.44 12.61 10.43
CA LEU A 98 -1.67 11.50 9.51
C LEU A 98 -0.33 10.90 9.04
N SER A 99 0.66 11.73 8.73
CA SER A 99 2.01 11.28 8.32
C SER A 99 2.70 10.45 9.41
N ASN A 100 2.63 10.92 10.66
CA ASN A 100 3.19 10.19 11.80
C ASN A 100 2.48 8.86 12.06
N THR A 101 1.15 8.83 11.89
CA THR A 101 0.35 7.62 12.03
C THR A 101 0.66 6.63 10.91
N LEU A 102 0.77 7.11 9.67
CA LEU A 102 1.14 6.31 8.51
C LEU A 102 2.49 5.63 8.72
N ARG A 103 3.52 6.39 9.13
CA ARG A 103 4.85 5.84 9.41
C ARG A 103 4.80 4.67 10.40
N ARG A 104 4.01 4.78 11.46
CA ARG A 104 3.85 3.72 12.47
C ARG A 104 3.20 2.48 11.88
N LEU A 105 2.09 2.65 11.16
CA LEU A 105 1.39 1.54 10.49
C LEU A 105 2.30 0.80 9.49
N LEU A 106 3.09 1.53 8.70
CA LEU A 106 4.02 0.91 7.75
C LEU A 106 5.19 0.21 8.45
N THR A 107 5.66 0.75 9.58
CA THR A 107 6.70 0.11 10.41
C THR A 107 6.20 -1.22 10.98
N ASP A 108 4.95 -1.28 11.44
CA ASP A 108 4.34 -2.49 12.01
C ASP A 108 4.22 -3.63 10.98
N LEU A 109 4.24 -3.33 9.67
CA LEU A 109 4.25 -4.33 8.61
C LEU A 109 5.63 -4.97 8.39
N GLY A 110 6.68 -4.46 9.04
CA GLY A 110 8.05 -4.92 8.84
C GLY A 110 8.59 -4.63 7.44
N ILE A 111 8.00 -3.66 6.73
CA ILE A 111 8.48 -3.22 5.42
C ILE A 111 9.76 -2.42 5.66
N GLU A 112 10.88 -3.13 5.65
CA GLU A 112 12.19 -2.51 5.64
C GLU A 112 12.47 -1.97 4.23
N ARG A 113 12.98 -0.73 4.15
CA ARG A 113 13.50 -0.19 2.90
C ARG A 113 14.63 -1.11 2.42
N LYS A 114 14.36 -1.96 1.43
CA LYS A 114 15.43 -2.59 0.67
C LYS A 114 16.05 -1.53 -0.21
N GLN A 115 17.34 -1.27 -0.01
CA GLN A 115 18.12 -0.48 -0.94
C GLN A 115 18.01 -1.21 -2.29
N LYS A 116 17.42 -0.56 -3.29
CA LYS A 116 17.41 -1.10 -4.64
C LYS A 116 18.87 -1.22 -5.03
N ASP A 117 19.34 -2.44 -5.26
CA ASP A 117 20.62 -2.64 -5.91
C ASP A 117 20.53 -1.84 -7.20
N GLY A 118 21.22 -0.70 -7.24
CA GLY A 118 21.34 0.04 -8.48
C GLY A 118 22.05 -0.92 -9.40
N ASP A 119 21.37 -1.38 -10.45
CA ASP A 119 22.05 -2.03 -11.57
C ASP A 119 23.24 -1.13 -11.86
N THR A 120 24.42 -1.60 -11.49
CA THR A 120 25.64 -0.86 -11.73
C THR A 120 25.78 -0.93 -13.24
N ILE A 121 25.24 0.07 -13.93
CA ILE A 121 25.50 0.26 -15.34
C ILE A 121 27.01 0.37 -15.39
N ASP A 122 27.67 -0.65 -15.93
CA ASP A 122 29.09 -0.56 -16.20
C ASP A 122 29.27 0.51 -17.26
N LEU A 123 29.50 1.75 -16.81
CA LEU A 123 29.72 2.89 -17.68
C LEU A 123 30.90 2.62 -18.63
N MET A 124 31.84 1.76 -18.26
CA MET A 124 32.94 1.35 -19.13
C MET A 124 32.46 0.43 -20.25
N ALA A 125 31.51 -0.47 -19.99
CA ALA A 125 30.88 -1.31 -21.01
C ALA A 125 30.10 -0.47 -22.03
N VAL A 126 29.32 0.51 -21.54
CA VAL A 126 28.57 1.44 -22.41
C VAL A 126 29.52 2.33 -23.22
N ALA A 127 30.62 2.81 -22.63
CA ALA A 127 31.63 3.60 -23.31
C ALA A 127 32.42 2.79 -24.35
N ARG A 128 32.68 1.51 -24.09
CA ARG A 128 33.34 0.60 -25.05
C ARG A 128 32.45 0.37 -26.29
N GLN A 129 31.17 0.07 -26.08
CA GLN A 129 30.20 -0.08 -27.17
C GLN A 129 30.11 1.17 -28.07
N LYS A 130 30.13 2.38 -27.48
CA LYS A 130 30.09 3.63 -28.25
C LYS A 130 31.37 3.89 -29.04
N ARG A 131 32.52 3.40 -28.59
CA ARG A 131 33.80 3.51 -29.31
C ARG A 131 33.93 2.52 -30.46
N GLU A 132 33.30 1.35 -30.34
CA GLU A 132 33.29 0.32 -31.40
C GLU A 132 32.25 0.61 -32.49
N ALA A 133 31.23 1.42 -32.20
CA ALA A 133 30.19 1.84 -33.14
C ALA A 133 30.50 3.15 -33.89
N ALA A 134 31.68 3.74 -33.69
CA ALA A 134 32.16 4.98 -34.32
C ALA A 134 33.37 4.70 -35.20
#